data_AF-A0A2J8XLK7-F1
#
_entry.id   AF-A0A2J8XLK7-F1
#
_cell.length_a   1.000
_cell.length_b   1.000
_cell.length_c   1.000
_cell.angle_alpha   90.00
_cell.angle_beta   90.00
_cell.angle_gamma   90.00
#
_symmetry.space_group_name_H-M   'P 1'
#
loop_
_entity.id
_entity.type
_entity.pdbx_description
1 polymer ?
#
loop_
_entity_poly.entity_id
_entity_poly.type
_entity_poly.pdbx_seq_one_letter_code
_entity_poly.pdbx_strand_id
1 'polypeptide(L)' 'MHVVVIGAGVIGLSTALCIHERYHSVLQPLDIKVYADRFTPLTTTDVAAGFWQPYLSDPSNPQEATLPGRT' A
#
# COMPACT_ATOMS: atom_id res chain seq x y z
N MET A 1 18.72 -4.81 14.55
CA MET A 1 18.26 -3.56 13.89
C MET A 1 16.85 -3.27 14.34
N HIS A 2 16.57 -2.01 14.67
CA HIS A 2 15.22 -1.55 14.98
C HIS A 2 14.69 -0.78 13.78
N VAL A 3 13.55 -1.20 13.25
CA VAL A 3 12.89 -0.58 12.09
C VAL A 3 11.54 -0.04 12.56
N VAL A 4 11.30 1.24 12.32
CA VAL A 4 9.98 1.84 12.56
C VAL A 4 9.37 2.17 11.21
N VAL A 5 8.23 1.56 10.91
CA VAL A 5 7.43 1.85 9.72
C VAL A 5 6.35 2.85 10.13
N ILE A 6 6.26 3.97 9.43
CA ILE A 6 5.25 5.01 9.69
C ILE A 6 4.10 4.84 8.69
N GLY A 7 2.90 4.59 9.20
CA GLY A 7 1.68 4.39 8.43
C GLY A 7 1.17 2.94 8.47
N ALA A 8 -0.13 2.77 8.74
CA ALA A 8 -0.79 1.47 8.88
C ALA A 8 -1.83 1.18 7.76
N GLY A 9 -1.71 1.84 6.61
CA GLY A 9 -2.45 1.48 5.40
C GLY A 9 -1.80 0.32 4.62
N VAL A 10 -2.33 -0.04 3.45
CA VAL A 10 -1.84 -1.18 2.64
C VAL A 10 -0.34 -1.12 2.38
N ILE A 11 0.21 0.06 2.07
CA ILE A 11 1.63 0.23 1.78
C ILE A 11 2.49 0.00 3.01
N GLY A 12 2.12 0.57 4.15
CA GLY A 12 2.90 0.45 5.38
C GLY A 12 2.94 -0.98 5.91
N LEU A 13 1.77 -1.64 6.00
CA LEU A 13 1.67 -3.01 6.49
C LEU A 13 2.33 -4.03 5.55
N SER A 14 2.13 -3.90 4.23
CA SER A 14 2.81 -4.78 3.25
C SER A 14 4.33 -4.60 3.26
N THR A 15 4.82 -3.38 3.42
CA THR A 15 6.26 -3.11 3.55
C THR A 15 6.83 -3.72 4.84
N ALA A 16 6.16 -3.54 5.98
CA ALA A 16 6.58 -4.12 7.26
C ALA A 16 6.66 -5.66 7.18
N LEU A 17 5.65 -6.28 6.56
CA LEU A 17 5.61 -7.73 6.33
C LEU A 17 6.75 -8.18 5.41
N CYS A 18 6.94 -7.52 4.27
CA CYS A 18 7.99 -7.85 3.30
C CYS A 18 9.40 -7.78 3.93
N ILE A 19 9.67 -6.74 4.74
CA ILE A 19 10.93 -6.63 5.48
C ILE A 19 11.08 -7.79 6.47
N HIS A 20 10.03 -8.07 7.25
CA HIS A 20 10.05 -9.16 8.22
C HIS A 20 10.34 -10.51 7.55
N GLU A 21 9.56 -10.87 6.53
CA GLU A 21 9.71 -12.14 5.80
C GLU A 21 11.09 -12.30 5.19
N ARG A 22 11.65 -11.22 4.61
CA ARG A 22 12.93 -11.30 3.91
C ARG A 22 14.12 -11.38 4.86
N TYR A 23 14.06 -10.72 6.01
CA TYR A 23 15.25 -10.46 6.84
C TYR A 23 15.23 -11.08 8.23
N HIS A 24 14.08 -11.56 8.74
CA HIS A 24 13.98 -12.09 10.09
C HIS A 24 14.91 -13.29 10.36
N SER A 25 15.19 -14.13 9.35
CA SER A 25 16.07 -15.30 9.48
C SER A 25 17.57 -14.98 9.41
N VAL A 26 17.93 -13.88 8.76
CA VAL A 26 19.35 -13.52 8.49
C VAL A 26 19.86 -12.37 9.35
N LEU A 27 18.97 -11.55 9.91
CA LEU A 27 19.31 -10.44 10.80
C LEU A 27 18.68 -10.68 12.17
N GLN A 28 19.50 -11.03 13.17
CA GLN A 28 19.08 -11.24 14.55
C GLN A 28 19.92 -10.36 15.50
N PRO A 29 19.29 -9.50 16.33
CA PRO A 29 17.84 -9.28 16.45
C PRO A 29 17.30 -8.32 15.36
N LEU A 30 16.11 -8.62 14.83
CA LEU A 30 15.31 -7.71 13.98
C LEU A 30 14.02 -7.36 14.72
N ASP A 31 13.86 -6.09 15.10
CA ASP A 31 12.67 -5.56 15.77
C ASP A 31 11.98 -4.57 14.83
N ILE A 32 10.73 -4.85 14.47
CA ILE A 32 9.94 -4.03 13.54
C ILE A 32 8.71 -3.52 14.28
N LYS A 33 8.49 -2.21 14.25
CA LYS A 33 7.34 -1.54 14.86
C LYS A 33 6.62 -0.70 13.82
N VAL A 34 5.29 -0.69 13.86
CA VAL A 34 4.46 0.16 13.00
C VAL A 34 3.84 1.26 13.85
N TYR A 35 4.13 2.52 13.52
CA TYR A 35 3.52 3.68 14.16
C TYR A 35 2.57 4.37 13.18
N ALA A 36 1.35 4.66 13.63
CA ALA A 36 0.37 5.39 12.84
C ALA A 36 -0.59 6.15 13.76
N ASP A 37 -1.13 7.25 13.26
CA ASP A 37 -2.20 8.02 13.91
C ASP A 37 -3.61 7.51 13.54
N ARG A 38 -3.70 6.69 12.48
CA ARG A 38 -4.90 6.01 11.99
C ARG A 38 -4.58 4.56 11.65
N PHE A 39 -5.46 3.67 12.07
CA PHE A 39 -5.47 2.25 11.74
C PHE A 39 -6.83 1.90 11.13
N THR A 40 -6.96 0.71 10.53
CA THR A 40 -8.25 0.20 10.04
C THR A 40 -9.33 0.34 11.13
N PRO A 41 -10.52 0.88 10.81
CA PRO A 41 -11.06 1.16 9.47
C PRO A 41 -10.90 2.62 8.98
N LEU A 42 -9.89 3.36 9.45
CA LEU A 42 -9.77 4.82 9.25
C LEU A 42 -8.58 5.24 8.37
N THR A 43 -8.09 4.36 7.50
CA THR A 43 -7.04 4.67 6.52
C THR A 43 -7.65 4.93 5.14
N THR A 44 -6.92 5.61 4.25
CA THR A 44 -7.33 5.76 2.84
C THR A 44 -7.52 4.41 2.15
N THR A 45 -6.76 3.39 2.56
CA THR A 45 -6.90 2.02 2.05
C THR A 45 -8.27 1.43 2.35
N ASP A 46 -8.85 1.70 3.53
CA ASP A 46 -10.14 1.12 3.94
C ASP A 46 -11.31 1.61 3.08
N VAL A 47 -11.13 2.73 2.37
CA VAL A 47 -12.14 3.36 1.50
C VAL A 47 -11.85 3.12 0.01
N ALA A 48 -10.79 2.39 -0.33
CA ALA A 48 -10.45 2.10 -1.72
C ALA A 48 -11.50 1.20 -2.38
N ALA A 49 -11.68 1.34 -3.70
CA ALA A 49 -12.63 0.53 -4.48
C ALA A 49 -12.31 -0.97 -4.51
N GLY A 50 -11.08 -1.36 -4.12
CA GLY A 50 -10.65 -2.76 -4.03
C GLY A 50 -10.41 -3.44 -5.39
N PHE A 51 -10.47 -2.71 -6.50
CA PHE A 51 -10.22 -3.26 -7.84
C PHE A 51 -8.78 -3.05 -8.27
N TRP A 52 -8.15 -4.11 -8.80
CA TRP A 52 -6.82 -4.01 -9.38
C TRP A 52 -6.93 -3.58 -10.85
N GLN A 53 -6.69 -2.30 -11.11
CA GLN A 53 -6.64 -1.75 -12.46
C GLN A 53 -5.68 -0.56 -12.48
N PRO A 54 -4.53 -0.68 -13.18
CA PRO A 54 -3.69 0.48 -13.50
C PRO A 54 -4.44 1.48 -14.39
N TYR A 55 -3.99 2.73 -14.41
CA TYR A 55 -4.54 3.72 -15.34
C TYR A 55 -4.35 3.29 -16.80
N LEU A 56 -5.36 3.56 -17.64
CA LEU A 56 -5.37 3.16 -19.05
C LEU A 56 -4.46 4.02 -19.93
N SER A 57 -4.18 5.25 -19.52
CA SER A 57 -3.40 6.22 -20.29
C SER A 57 -2.02 6.49 -19.70
N ASP A 58 -1.08 6.84 -20.58
CA ASP A 58 0.15 7.54 -20.19
C ASP A 58 -0.22 8.85 -19.47
N PRO A 59 0.40 9.21 -18.32
CA PRO A 59 0.13 10.47 -17.61
C PRO A 59 0.33 11.74 -18.46
N SER A 60 0.99 11.64 -19.63
CA SER A 60 1.09 12.72 -20.62
C SER A 60 -0.16 12.92 -21.50
N ASN A 61 -1.13 12.01 -21.48
CA ASN A 61 -2.37 12.12 -22.25
C ASN A 61 -3.60 11.63 -21.45
N PRO A 62 -4.22 12.49 -20.63
CA PRO A 62 -5.35 12.15 -19.79
C PRO A 62 -6.65 12.04 -20.62
N GLN A 63 -6.79 10.98 -21.42
CA GLN A 63 -8.07 10.55 -21.98
C GLN A 63 -8.44 9.20 -21.36
N GLU A 64 -8.94 9.25 -20.13
CA GLU A 64 -9.47 8.08 -19.45
C GLU A 64 -11.01 8.10 -19.58
N ALA A 65 -11.50 7.31 -20.54
CA ALA A 65 -12.89 6.90 -20.78
C ALA A 65 -13.86 7.87 -21.51
N THR A 66 -13.73 7.99 -22.84
CA THR A 66 -14.93 7.96 -23.69
C THR A 66 -15.20 6.49 -24.02
N LEU A 67 -16.10 5.84 -23.28
CA LEU A 67 -16.62 4.52 -23.67
C LEU A 67 -17.72 4.73 -24.73
N PRO A 68 -17.56 4.29 -26.00
CA PRO A 68 -18.67 4.29 -26.93
C PRO A 68 -19.58 3.10 -26.57
N GLY A 69 -20.75 3.37 -25.97
CA GLY A 69 -21.77 2.33 -25.76
C GLY A 69 -22.46 2.27 -24.39
N ARG A 70 -22.65 3.40 -23.70
CA ARG A 70 -23.69 3.51 -22.66
C ARG A 70 -24.67 4.61 -23.05
N THR A 71 -25.85 4.18 -23.48
CA THR A 71 -27.08 4.98 -23.70
C THR A 71 -27.59 5.57 -22.40
#